data_AF-A0A0J5ZDT2-F1
#
_entry.id   AF-A0A0J5ZDT2-F1
#
_cell.length_a   1.000
_cell.length_b   1.000
_cell.length_c   1.000
_cell.angle_alpha   90.00
_cell.angle_beta   90.00
_cell.angle_gamma   90.00
#
_symmetry.space_group_name_H-M   'P 1'
#
loop_
_entity.id
_entity.type
_entity.pdbx_description
1 polymer ?
#
loop_
_entity_poly.entity_id
_entity_poly.type
_entity_poly.pdbx_seq_one_letter_code
_entity_poly.pdbx_strand_id
1 'polypeptide(L)'
;MTQQDEAARTRCVAWQVVQTWQAAEWCRLVESRTGIDLSGSVSGAIDGTPFRIDYAIACGADWLTRSARVTRWVGTQPPQQLDIVCERGRWTIDGVDTPALAGATDIDLGFSPSTNTLPIRRLALAVGDSAAIHTAWLRFPDFDLVRGEQRYTRTARHVYRYESGTYAADIAIDEAGLVTDYDEWRRIGAAPAA
;
A
#
# COMPACT_ATOMS: atom_id res chain seq x y z
N MET A 1 23.94 19.68 -41.79
CA MET A 1 24.28 19.05 -40.50
C MET A 1 22.99 18.78 -39.76
N THR A 2 22.37 17.64 -40.04
CA THR A 2 21.25 17.11 -39.26
C THR A 2 21.84 16.34 -38.09
N GLN A 3 21.77 16.94 -36.90
CA GLN A 3 22.10 16.26 -35.65
C GLN A 3 21.02 15.18 -35.49
N GLN A 4 21.37 13.93 -35.81
CA GLN A 4 20.53 12.79 -35.45
C GLN A 4 20.48 12.77 -33.93
N ASP A 5 19.33 13.11 -33.38
CA ASP A 5 19.02 12.91 -31.96
C ASP A 5 19.22 11.42 -31.67
N GLU A 6 20.32 11.08 -30.99
CA GLU A 6 20.64 9.70 -30.66
C GLU A 6 19.57 9.21 -29.68
N ALA A 7 18.69 8.32 -30.13
CA ALA A 7 17.60 7.81 -29.32
C ALA A 7 18.13 7.27 -27.98
N ALA A 8 17.66 7.83 -26.87
CA ALA A 8 18.08 7.47 -25.53
C ALA A 8 17.87 5.97 -25.28
N ARG A 9 18.91 5.28 -24.77
CA ARG A 9 18.84 3.86 -24.40
C ARG A 9 18.54 3.71 -22.91
N THR A 10 17.39 3.15 -22.57
CA THR A 10 17.01 2.88 -21.18
C THR A 10 17.37 1.45 -20.78
N ARG A 11 17.98 1.28 -19.61
CA ARG A 11 18.18 -0.01 -18.96
C ARG A 11 17.62 0.05 -17.55
N CYS A 12 16.84 -0.96 -17.19
CA CYS A 12 16.30 -1.10 -15.85
C CYS A 12 16.80 -2.42 -15.26
N VAL A 13 17.16 -2.39 -13.99
CA VAL A 13 17.74 -3.51 -13.25
C VAL A 13 17.14 -3.49 -11.86
N ALA A 14 16.86 -4.66 -11.31
CA ALA A 14 16.54 -4.85 -9.91
C ALA A 14 17.56 -5.83 -9.33
N TRP A 15 18.03 -5.53 -8.13
CA TRP A 15 18.98 -6.37 -7.42
C TRP A 15 18.30 -6.96 -6.19
N GLN A 16 18.49 -8.26 -5.97
CA GLN A 16 18.12 -8.94 -4.73
C GLN A 16 19.39 -9.22 -3.94
N VAL A 17 19.35 -9.08 -2.61
CA VAL A 17 20.47 -9.49 -1.77
C VAL A 17 20.19 -10.89 -1.21
N VAL A 18 20.61 -11.91 -1.94
CA VAL A 18 20.27 -13.33 -1.71
C VAL A 18 20.67 -13.86 -0.31
N GLN A 19 21.56 -13.17 0.41
CA GLN A 19 22.05 -13.58 1.73
C GLN A 19 21.72 -12.61 2.88
N THR A 20 21.20 -11.41 2.60
CA THR A 20 20.90 -10.42 3.65
C THR A 20 19.60 -9.61 3.47
N TRP A 21 19.02 -9.47 2.26
CA TRP A 21 17.78 -8.70 2.01
C TRP A 21 16.88 -9.33 0.91
N GLN A 22 15.60 -9.52 1.21
CA GLN A 22 14.54 -9.85 0.24
C GLN A 22 13.52 -8.69 0.23
N ALA A 23 13.00 -8.31 -0.95
CA ALA A 23 12.04 -7.23 -1.25
C ALA A 23 12.01 -6.02 -0.28
N ALA A 24 12.42 -4.84 -0.76
CA ALA A 24 12.39 -3.64 0.05
C ALA A 24 11.10 -2.85 -0.21
N GLU A 25 10.27 -2.74 0.82
CA GLU A 25 9.45 -1.55 1.00
C GLU A 25 10.17 -0.60 1.95
N TRP A 26 10.27 0.67 1.54
CA TRP A 26 10.51 1.77 2.46
C TRP A 26 9.20 2.50 2.68
N CYS A 27 8.81 2.71 3.95
CA CYS A 27 7.57 3.35 4.33
C CYS A 27 7.82 4.45 5.35
N ARG A 28 7.05 5.54 5.24
CA ARG A 28 7.01 6.66 6.16
C ARG A 28 5.58 6.98 6.53
N LEU A 29 5.31 6.94 7.82
CA LEU A 29 4.05 7.38 8.43
C LEU A 29 4.29 8.73 9.13
N VAL A 30 3.43 9.70 8.84
CA VAL A 30 3.36 10.97 9.58
C VAL A 30 1.96 11.13 10.14
N GLU A 31 1.88 11.30 11.44
CA GLU A 31 0.64 11.59 12.13
C GLU A 31 0.63 13.05 12.56
N SER A 32 -0.46 13.75 12.28
CA SER A 32 -0.67 15.14 12.68
C SER A 32 -2.11 15.37 13.12
N ARG A 33 -2.39 16.53 13.72
CA ARG A 33 -3.77 16.91 14.08
C ARG A 33 -4.68 17.09 12.86
N THR A 34 -4.11 17.34 11.69
CA THR A 34 -4.85 17.62 10.45
C THR A 34 -5.06 16.38 9.59
N GLY A 35 -4.33 15.30 9.85
CA GLY A 35 -4.41 14.09 9.04
C GLY A 35 -3.18 13.21 9.18
N ILE A 36 -3.20 12.12 8.42
CA ILE A 36 -2.17 11.10 8.38
C ILE A 36 -1.64 11.01 6.96
N ASP A 37 -0.31 11.08 6.80
CA ASP A 37 0.36 10.84 5.53
C ASP A 37 1.12 9.52 5.61
N LEU A 38 0.84 8.61 4.67
CA LEU A 38 1.55 7.34 4.52
C LEU A 38 2.17 7.30 3.12
N SER A 39 3.49 7.29 3.03
CA SER A 39 4.20 7.24 1.75
C SER A 39 5.30 6.20 1.75
N GLY A 40 5.68 5.76 0.55
CA GLY A 40 6.69 4.73 0.44
C GLY A 40 7.11 4.42 -0.98
N SER A 41 8.06 3.49 -1.08
CA SER A 41 8.55 2.93 -2.33
C SER A 41 8.78 1.44 -2.17
N VAL A 42 8.30 0.66 -3.14
CA VAL A 42 8.53 -0.78 -3.25
C VAL A 42 9.31 -1.03 -4.53
N SER A 43 10.37 -1.82 -4.46
CA SER A 43 11.16 -2.19 -5.64
C SER A 43 11.51 -3.68 -5.62
N GLY A 44 11.44 -4.31 -6.80
CA GLY A 44 11.67 -5.74 -6.93
C GLY A 44 11.69 -6.20 -8.39
N ALA A 45 11.48 -7.50 -8.61
CA ALA A 45 11.29 -8.07 -9.94
C ALA A 45 10.23 -9.17 -9.91
N ILE A 46 9.49 -9.34 -11.01
CA ILE A 46 8.55 -10.44 -11.26
C ILE A 46 9.01 -11.14 -12.52
N ASP A 47 9.26 -12.45 -12.44
CA ASP A 47 9.75 -13.27 -13.57
C ASP A 47 10.96 -12.62 -14.29
N GLY A 48 11.86 -12.03 -13.51
CA GLY A 48 13.05 -11.33 -14.00
C GLY A 48 12.81 -9.91 -14.54
N THR A 49 11.55 -9.45 -14.62
CA THR A 49 11.21 -8.08 -15.03
C THR A 49 11.26 -7.14 -13.82
N PRO A 50 12.16 -6.15 -13.80
CA PRO A 50 12.28 -5.23 -12.66
C PRO A 50 11.09 -4.29 -12.59
N PHE A 51 10.69 -3.92 -11.37
CA PHE A 51 9.66 -2.92 -11.13
C PHE A 51 10.04 -2.01 -9.97
N ARG A 52 9.44 -0.82 -9.98
CA ARG A 52 9.40 0.12 -8.85
C ARG A 52 7.99 0.66 -8.74
N ILE A 53 7.51 0.86 -7.52
CA ILE A 53 6.26 1.55 -7.24
C ILE A 53 6.53 2.58 -6.16
N ASP A 54 6.18 3.83 -6.42
CA ASP A 54 6.14 4.87 -5.39
C ASP A 54 4.69 5.17 -5.07
N TYR A 55 4.38 5.38 -3.79
CA TYR A 55 3.05 5.76 -3.36
C TYR A 55 3.06 6.87 -2.31
N ALA A 56 2.02 7.69 -2.32
CA ALA A 56 1.71 8.67 -1.30
C ALA A 56 0.20 8.67 -1.04
N ILE A 57 -0.20 8.40 0.20
CA ILE A 57 -1.58 8.30 0.65
C ILE A 57 -1.81 9.37 1.69
N ALA A 58 -2.86 10.17 1.51
CA ALA A 58 -3.34 11.13 2.49
C ALA A 58 -4.65 10.63 3.09
N CYS A 59 -4.72 10.65 4.42
CA CYS A 59 -5.89 10.29 5.21
C CYS A 59 -6.31 11.45 6.12
N GLY A 60 -7.59 11.46 6.50
CA GLY A 60 -8.06 12.38 7.54
C GLY A 60 -7.51 12.00 8.93
N ALA A 61 -7.75 12.84 9.93
CA ALA A 61 -7.41 12.52 11.33
C ALA A 61 -8.20 11.30 11.87
N ASP A 62 -9.26 10.91 11.16
CA ASP A 62 -10.06 9.70 11.36
C ASP A 62 -9.50 8.47 10.62
N TRP A 63 -8.29 8.57 10.05
CA TRP A 63 -7.60 7.50 9.30
C TRP A 63 -8.31 7.03 8.03
N LEU A 64 -9.43 7.65 7.65
CA LEU A 64 -10.10 7.36 6.38
C LEU A 64 -9.29 7.94 5.21
N THR A 65 -9.13 7.14 4.15
CA THR A 65 -8.43 7.58 2.95
C THR A 65 -9.13 8.76 2.29
N ARG A 66 -8.34 9.76 1.88
CA ARG A 66 -8.80 10.94 1.14
C ARG A 66 -8.23 10.99 -0.26
N SER A 67 -6.96 10.62 -0.41
CA SER A 67 -6.34 10.47 -1.71
C SER A 67 -5.17 9.50 -1.67
N ALA A 68 -4.82 8.97 -2.84
CA ALA A 68 -3.61 8.22 -3.06
C ALA A 68 -3.04 8.58 -4.44
N ARG A 69 -1.73 8.74 -4.53
CA ARG A 69 -1.00 8.75 -5.79
C ARG A 69 -0.10 7.54 -5.83
N VAL A 70 -0.18 6.75 -6.89
CA VAL A 70 0.66 5.57 -7.08
C VAL A 70 1.29 5.65 -8.47
N THR A 71 2.62 5.62 -8.52
CA THR A 71 3.38 5.62 -9.78
C THR A 71 4.17 4.33 -9.89
N ARG A 72 3.97 3.59 -10.99
CA ARG A 72 4.60 2.30 -11.26
C ARG A 72 5.52 2.38 -12.48
N TRP A 73 6.70 1.79 -12.36
CA TRP A 73 7.63 1.49 -13.45
C TRP A 73 7.77 -0.03 -13.58
N VAL A 74 7.71 -0.56 -14.81
CA VAL A 74 7.91 -1.99 -15.10
C VAL A 74 8.81 -2.15 -16.32
N GLY A 75 9.90 -2.89 -16.18
CA GLY A 75 10.91 -3.03 -17.22
C GLY A 75 11.36 -1.66 -17.72
N THR A 76 11.35 -1.47 -19.04
CA THR A 76 11.68 -0.20 -19.69
C THR A 76 10.44 0.55 -20.21
N GLN A 77 9.24 0.17 -19.78
CA GLN A 77 8.00 0.84 -20.20
C GLN A 77 7.92 2.24 -19.58
N PRO A 78 7.18 3.18 -20.20
CA PRO A 78 6.86 4.46 -19.58
C PRO A 78 6.15 4.26 -18.23
N PRO A 79 6.36 5.15 -17.24
CA PRO A 79 5.65 5.07 -15.97
C PRO A 79 4.15 5.18 -16.16
N GLN A 80 3.41 4.43 -15.34
CA GLN A 80 1.96 4.55 -15.18
C GLN A 80 1.69 5.20 -13.83
N GLN A 81 0.83 6.22 -13.79
CA GLN A 81 0.41 6.87 -12.55
C GLN A 81 -1.11 6.76 -12.40
N LEU A 82 -1.56 6.54 -11.17
CA LEU A 82 -2.95 6.64 -10.77
C LEU A 82 -3.08 7.77 -9.75
N ASP A 83 -3.95 8.74 -10.02
CA ASP A 83 -4.39 9.75 -9.06
C ASP A 83 -5.78 9.37 -8.55
N ILE A 84 -5.85 8.94 -7.29
CA ILE A 84 -7.04 8.39 -6.66
C ILE A 84 -7.52 9.37 -5.60
N VAL A 85 -8.82 9.68 -5.59
CA VAL A 85 -9.45 10.57 -4.60
C VAL A 85 -10.70 9.91 -4.03
N CYS A 86 -10.89 10.04 -2.72
CA CYS A 86 -12.11 9.65 -2.02
C CYS A 86 -12.71 10.86 -1.30
N GLU A 87 -13.80 11.40 -1.86
CA GLU A 87 -14.54 12.51 -1.30
C GLU A 87 -15.92 12.04 -0.84
N ARG A 88 -16.18 12.11 0.48
CA ARG A 88 -17.47 11.70 1.07
C ARG A 88 -17.91 10.28 0.64
N GLY A 89 -16.96 9.36 0.52
CA GLY A 89 -17.19 7.97 0.12
C GLY A 89 -17.33 7.74 -1.39
N ARG A 90 -17.20 8.78 -2.21
CA ARG A 90 -17.14 8.68 -3.68
C ARG A 90 -15.69 8.61 -4.12
N TRP A 91 -15.35 7.53 -4.80
CA TRP A 91 -14.01 7.28 -5.33
C TRP A 91 -13.91 7.74 -6.78
N THR A 92 -12.86 8.48 -7.09
CA THR A 92 -12.47 8.80 -8.47
C THR A 92 -11.05 8.32 -8.74
N ILE A 93 -10.79 7.87 -9.97
CA ILE A 93 -9.48 7.47 -10.47
C ILE A 93 -9.21 8.30 -11.71
N ASP A 94 -8.13 9.08 -11.70
CA ASP A 94 -7.76 10.01 -12.76
C ASP A 94 -8.92 10.97 -13.13
N GLY A 95 -9.67 11.40 -12.11
CA GLY A 95 -10.85 12.27 -12.24
C GLY A 95 -12.14 11.56 -12.70
N VAL A 96 -12.09 10.27 -13.01
CA VAL A 96 -13.25 9.48 -13.44
C VAL A 96 -13.91 8.81 -12.25
N ASP A 97 -15.24 8.97 -12.13
CA ASP A 97 -16.02 8.32 -11.06
C ASP A 97 -15.96 6.80 -11.15
N THR A 98 -15.81 6.15 -9.99
CA THR A 98 -15.71 4.69 -9.90
C THR A 98 -16.76 4.13 -8.92
N PRO A 99 -18.06 4.07 -9.31
CA PRO A 99 -19.14 3.60 -8.44
C PRO A 99 -18.96 2.16 -7.93
N ALA A 100 -18.18 1.33 -8.63
CA ALA A 100 -17.85 -0.02 -8.21
C ALA A 100 -17.12 -0.07 -6.85
N LEU A 101 -16.46 1.01 -6.44
CA LEU A 101 -15.77 1.14 -5.16
C LEU A 101 -16.66 1.72 -4.04
N ALA A 102 -17.96 1.92 -4.30
CA ALA A 102 -18.87 2.47 -3.30
C ALA A 102 -18.84 1.65 -1.99
N GLY A 103 -18.73 2.36 -0.87
CA GLY A 103 -18.64 1.79 0.47
C GLY A 103 -17.21 1.45 0.93
N ALA A 104 -16.20 1.53 0.04
CA ALA A 104 -14.81 1.39 0.44
C ALA A 104 -14.36 2.57 1.31
N THR A 105 -13.70 2.27 2.42
CA THR A 105 -13.24 3.27 3.41
C THR A 105 -11.73 3.51 3.34
N ASP A 106 -10.97 2.53 2.89
CA ASP A 106 -9.51 2.53 2.91
C ASP A 106 -8.96 2.11 1.55
N ILE A 107 -7.86 2.73 1.11
CA ILE A 107 -7.04 2.19 0.03
C ILE A 107 -6.25 0.98 0.55
N ASP A 108 -6.18 -0.07 -0.23
CA ASP A 108 -5.31 -1.21 0.04
C ASP A 108 -4.38 -1.46 -1.14
N LEU A 109 -3.08 -1.56 -0.88
CA LEU A 109 -2.05 -1.75 -1.90
C LEU A 109 -1.59 -3.21 -1.85
N GLY A 110 -1.96 -4.02 -2.83
CA GLY A 110 -1.63 -5.46 -2.85
C GLY A 110 -0.14 -5.80 -2.91
N PHE A 111 0.73 -4.81 -3.01
CA PHE A 111 2.19 -4.92 -3.00
C PHE A 111 2.84 -4.38 -1.72
N SER A 112 2.05 -4.01 -0.70
CA SER A 112 2.53 -3.32 0.50
C SER A 112 1.86 -3.86 1.77
N PRO A 113 2.63 -4.18 2.83
CA PRO A 113 2.07 -4.43 4.14
C PRO A 113 1.58 -3.13 4.82
N SER A 114 2.11 -1.97 4.41
CA SER A 114 1.91 -0.71 5.11
C SER A 114 0.46 -0.25 5.17
N THR A 115 -0.36 -0.55 4.15
CA THR A 115 -1.77 -0.16 4.12
C THR A 115 -2.63 -0.82 5.19
N ASN A 116 -2.22 -1.97 5.73
CA ASN A 116 -2.90 -2.61 6.88
C ASN A 116 -2.94 -1.69 8.11
N THR A 117 -1.98 -0.77 8.24
CA THR A 117 -1.92 0.21 9.33
C THR A 117 -3.18 1.08 9.38
N LEU A 118 -3.75 1.43 8.21
CA LEU A 118 -4.89 2.34 8.12
C LEU A 118 -6.15 1.81 8.83
N PRO A 119 -6.69 0.62 8.48
CA PRO A 119 -7.83 0.07 9.18
C PRO A 119 -7.50 -0.34 10.63
N ILE A 120 -6.28 -0.83 10.92
CA ILE A 120 -5.88 -1.19 12.29
C ILE A 120 -6.01 0.01 13.23
N ARG A 121 -5.51 1.18 12.80
CA ARG A 121 -5.57 2.42 13.59
C ARG A 121 -6.95 3.04 13.61
N ARG A 122 -7.66 3.00 12.48
CA ARG A 122 -9.03 3.51 12.37
C ARG A 122 -10.03 2.75 13.23
N LEU A 123 -9.98 1.42 13.18
CA LEU A 123 -10.93 0.54 13.88
C LEU A 123 -10.63 0.47 15.38
N ALA A 124 -9.36 0.58 15.77
CA ALA A 124 -8.92 0.59 17.17
C ALA A 124 -9.54 -0.53 18.03
N LEU A 125 -9.73 -1.72 17.43
CA LEU A 125 -10.42 -2.85 18.04
C LEU A 125 -9.85 -3.22 19.41
N ALA A 126 -10.70 -3.62 20.37
CA ALA A 126 -10.22 -4.27 21.59
C ALA A 126 -9.76 -5.70 21.27
N VAL A 127 -8.94 -6.30 22.13
CA VAL A 127 -8.54 -7.71 21.98
C VAL A 127 -9.78 -8.58 22.10
N GLY A 128 -10.00 -9.43 21.10
CA GLY A 128 -11.20 -10.27 20.93
C GLY A 128 -12.23 -9.71 19.94
N ASP A 129 -12.18 -8.41 19.63
CA ASP A 129 -13.12 -7.79 18.69
C ASP A 129 -12.73 -8.04 17.24
N SER A 130 -13.75 -8.00 16.38
CA SER A 130 -13.64 -8.19 14.93
C SER A 130 -14.46 -7.15 14.18
N ALA A 131 -13.98 -6.71 13.02
CA ALA A 131 -14.73 -5.85 12.11
C ALA A 131 -14.44 -6.20 10.65
N ALA A 132 -15.49 -6.12 9.82
CA ALA A 132 -15.38 -6.20 8.37
C ALA A 132 -15.33 -4.79 7.77
N ILE A 133 -14.56 -4.63 6.70
CA ILE A 133 -14.39 -3.38 5.96
C ILE A 133 -14.45 -3.65 4.46
N HIS A 134 -14.71 -2.60 3.69
CA HIS A 134 -14.49 -2.62 2.25
C HIS A 134 -13.31 -1.72 1.91
N THR A 135 -12.48 -2.16 0.98
CA THR A 135 -11.29 -1.42 0.53
C THR A 135 -11.36 -1.11 -0.95
N ALA A 136 -10.71 -0.02 -1.35
CA ALA A 136 -10.30 0.22 -2.72
C ALA A 136 -8.97 -0.49 -2.91
N TRP A 137 -9.03 -1.76 -3.34
CA TRP A 137 -7.86 -2.62 -3.43
C TRP A 137 -7.20 -2.46 -4.80
N LEU A 138 -6.00 -1.87 -4.81
CA LEU A 138 -5.13 -1.85 -5.97
C LEU A 138 -4.42 -3.20 -6.06
N ARG A 139 -4.85 -4.02 -7.02
CA ARG A 139 -4.29 -5.35 -7.25
C ARG A 139 -2.92 -5.23 -7.88
N PHE A 140 -2.06 -6.19 -7.57
CA PHE A 140 -0.73 -6.29 -8.14
C PHE A 140 -0.45 -7.76 -8.50
N PRO A 141 0.10 -8.06 -9.70
CA PRO A 141 0.69 -7.13 -10.67
C PRO A 141 -0.28 -6.43 -11.65
N ASP A 142 -1.57 -6.82 -11.65
CA ASP A 142 -2.58 -6.34 -12.62
C ASP A 142 -2.73 -4.81 -12.67
N PHE A 143 -2.52 -4.13 -11.54
CA PHE A 143 -2.49 -2.67 -11.40
C PHE A 143 -3.82 -1.99 -11.74
N ASP A 144 -4.91 -2.61 -11.32
CA ASP A 144 -6.27 -2.08 -11.37
C ASP A 144 -6.89 -2.02 -9.97
N LEU A 145 -7.87 -1.13 -9.78
CA LEU A 145 -8.60 -1.00 -8.52
C LEU A 145 -9.91 -1.79 -8.56
N VAL A 146 -10.10 -2.63 -7.55
CA VAL A 146 -11.36 -3.35 -7.31
C VAL A 146 -11.83 -3.13 -5.88
N ARG A 147 -13.11 -3.40 -5.61
CA ARG A 147 -13.61 -3.37 -4.23
C ARG A 147 -13.22 -4.66 -3.51
N GLY A 148 -12.38 -4.56 -2.49
CA GLY A 148 -12.04 -5.65 -1.59
C GLY A 148 -13.01 -5.75 -0.41
N GLU A 149 -13.23 -6.96 0.10
CA GLU A 149 -13.86 -7.20 1.41
C GLU A 149 -12.81 -7.84 2.32
N GLN A 150 -12.61 -7.24 3.48
CA GLN A 150 -11.58 -7.65 4.43
C GLN A 150 -12.15 -7.73 5.83
N ARG A 151 -11.59 -8.61 6.65
CA ARG A 151 -11.91 -8.70 8.08
C ARG A 151 -10.65 -8.67 8.91
N TYR A 152 -10.70 -7.87 9.97
CA TYR A 152 -9.64 -7.77 10.96
C TYR A 152 -10.20 -8.20 12.31
N THR A 153 -9.52 -9.13 12.97
CA THR A 153 -9.82 -9.54 14.34
C THR A 153 -8.59 -9.33 15.20
N ARG A 154 -8.68 -8.56 16.29
CA ARG A 154 -7.51 -8.34 17.15
C ARG A 154 -7.35 -9.51 18.10
N THR A 155 -6.46 -10.45 17.79
CA THR A 155 -6.28 -11.71 18.54
C THR A 155 -5.38 -11.54 19.75
N ALA A 156 -4.48 -10.56 19.74
CA ALA A 156 -3.66 -10.20 20.88
C ALA A 156 -3.35 -8.69 20.88
N ARG A 157 -2.67 -8.20 21.93
CA ARG A 157 -2.31 -6.77 22.06
C ARG A 157 -1.68 -6.20 20.79
N HIS A 158 -0.82 -6.95 20.12
CA HIS A 158 -0.08 -6.53 18.93
C HIS A 158 -0.24 -7.49 17.76
N VAL A 159 -1.33 -8.25 17.72
CA VAL A 159 -1.60 -9.20 16.63
C VAL A 159 -3.03 -9.07 16.15
N TYR A 160 -3.18 -8.99 14.83
CA TYR A 160 -4.46 -9.01 14.14
C TYR A 160 -4.51 -10.19 13.19
N ARG A 161 -5.60 -10.95 13.23
CA ARG A 161 -5.94 -11.92 12.20
C ARG A 161 -6.60 -11.17 11.05
N TYR A 162 -5.99 -11.22 9.87
CA TYR A 162 -6.49 -10.67 8.61
C TYR A 162 -7.12 -11.77 7.75
N GLU A 163 -8.27 -11.46 7.14
CA GLU A 163 -8.98 -12.38 6.26
C GLU A 163 -9.54 -11.65 5.04
N SER A 164 -9.39 -12.25 3.85
CA SER A 164 -9.93 -11.77 2.59
C SER A 164 -10.22 -12.95 1.67
N GLY A 165 -11.50 -13.21 1.37
CA GLY A 165 -11.91 -14.41 0.64
C GLY A 165 -11.46 -15.70 1.36
N THR A 166 -10.69 -16.55 0.66
CA THR A 166 -10.08 -17.77 1.24
C THR A 166 -8.71 -17.53 1.87
N TYR A 167 -8.16 -16.33 1.73
CA TYR A 167 -6.86 -15.99 2.29
C TYR A 167 -6.97 -15.52 3.74
N ALA A 168 -5.95 -15.85 4.50
CA ALA A 168 -5.93 -15.74 5.94
C ALA A 168 -4.49 -15.69 6.45
N ALA A 169 -4.13 -14.64 7.19
CA ALA A 169 -2.82 -14.52 7.81
C ALA A 169 -2.89 -13.71 9.11
N ASP A 170 -1.87 -13.86 9.96
CA ASP A 170 -1.68 -13.02 11.13
C ASP A 170 -0.75 -11.85 10.78
N ILE A 171 -1.10 -10.67 11.26
CA ILE A 171 -0.35 -9.42 11.15
C ILE A 171 0.13 -9.06 12.56
N ALA A 172 1.44 -9.11 12.79
CA ALA A 172 2.03 -8.53 13.99
C ALA A 172 2.34 -7.05 13.78
N ILE A 173 2.02 -6.21 14.74
CA ILE A 173 2.20 -4.75 14.67
C ILE A 173 3.03 -4.21 15.85
N ASP A 174 3.48 -2.97 15.75
CA ASP A 174 3.99 -2.22 16.89
C ASP A 174 2.91 -1.31 17.53
N GLU A 175 3.32 -0.47 18.48
CA GLU A 175 2.43 0.47 19.16
C GLU A 175 1.86 1.55 18.23
N ALA A 176 2.54 1.86 17.11
CA ALA A 176 2.06 2.77 16.08
C ALA A 176 1.08 2.09 15.11
N GLY A 177 0.85 0.78 15.24
CA GLY A 177 0.04 0.01 14.31
C GLY A 177 0.77 -0.37 13.01
N LEU A 178 2.07 -0.08 12.92
CA LEU A 178 2.88 -0.44 11.76
C LEU A 178 3.21 -1.92 11.79
N VAL A 179 3.11 -2.57 10.64
CA VAL A 179 3.38 -3.99 10.47
C VAL A 179 4.84 -4.31 10.78
N THR A 180 5.04 -5.40 11.52
CA THR A 180 6.35 -5.94 11.91
C THR A 180 6.61 -7.30 11.25
N ASP A 181 5.56 -8.11 11.10
CA ASP A 181 5.58 -9.46 10.58
C ASP A 181 4.22 -9.73 9.94
N TYR A 182 4.19 -10.10 8.66
CA TYR A 182 2.96 -10.43 7.94
C TYR A 182 3.29 -11.25 6.69
N ASP A 183 2.83 -12.50 6.64
CA ASP A 183 3.08 -13.41 5.51
C ASP A 183 4.58 -13.46 5.15
N GLU A 184 4.96 -13.09 3.92
CA GLU A 184 6.36 -13.01 3.48
C GLU A 184 7.09 -11.70 3.91
N TRP A 185 6.37 -10.73 4.46
CA TRP A 185 6.92 -9.44 4.89
C TRP A 185 7.50 -9.49 6.30
N ARG A 186 8.71 -8.96 6.46
CA ARG A 186 9.42 -8.83 7.74
C ARG A 186 10.01 -7.43 7.86
N ARG A 187 9.72 -6.74 8.96
CA ARG A 187 10.31 -5.43 9.23
C ARG A 187 11.76 -5.58 9.68
N ILE A 188 12.67 -4.96 8.93
CA ILE A 188 14.12 -5.04 9.17
C ILE A 188 14.71 -3.78 9.83
N GLY A 189 13.90 -2.73 10.03
CA GLY A 189 14.34 -1.51 10.70
C GLY A 189 13.19 -0.54 10.98
N ALA A 190 13.37 0.30 11.99
CA ALA A 190 12.48 1.40 12.32
C ALA A 190 13.31 2.52 12.99
N ALA A 191 13.02 3.78 12.63
CA ALA A 191 13.56 4.93 13.34
C ALA A 191 12.58 5.33 14.46
N PRO A 192 13.06 5.82 15.61
CA PRO A 192 12.19 6.41 16.61
C PRO A 192 11.46 7.63 16.04
N ALA A 193 10.24 7.89 16.52
CA ALA A 193 9.55 9.14 16.23
C ALA A 193 10.39 10.33 16.73
N ALA A 194 10.49 11.37 15.91
CA ALA A 194 11.21 12.61 16.22
C ALA A 194 10.34 13.58 17.02
#